data_AF-A0A7S3K4N7-F1
#
_entry.id   AF-A0A7S3K4N7-F1
#
_cell.length_a   1.000
_cell.length_b   1.000
_cell.length_c   1.000
_cell.angle_alpha   90.00
_cell.angle_beta   90.00
_cell.angle_gamma   90.00
#
_symmetry.space_group_name_H-M   'P 1'
#
loop_
_entity.id
_entity.type
_entity.pdbx_description
1 polymer ?
#
loop_
_entity_poly.entity_id
_entity_poly.type
_entity_poly.pdbx_seq_one_letter_code
_entity_poly.pdbx_strand_id
1 'polypeptide(L)'
;HSLVMMMRELMWMERAIEEAKKALQCGEVPVGCIFVSEKNLEIACGHNETNETLNPTRHAELVAIDKAISKYDNIDWKRCELYVTCEPCIMCASALAQIGIGRIYFGCRNDKFGGCGSILSIHNDNYECHEGFCKDEAICLFQQFYARDNSRITEQSVSSADLRRRKRRRKQQQLLQYSTTSRDENESDEELNRSNDDFSSQKGAR
;
A
#
# COMPACT_ATOMS: atom_id res chain seq x y z
N HIS A 1 -26.13 -25.44 15.54
CA HIS A 1 -25.66 -24.08 15.88
C HIS A 1 -24.18 -23.89 15.54
N SER A 2 -23.24 -24.67 16.10
CA SER A 2 -21.80 -24.53 15.81
C SER A 2 -21.41 -24.79 14.33
N LEU A 3 -21.99 -25.81 13.67
CA LEU A 3 -21.73 -26.07 12.24
C LEU A 3 -22.23 -24.97 11.28
N VAL A 4 -23.36 -24.32 11.60
CA VAL A 4 -23.96 -23.27 10.76
C VAL A 4 -23.19 -21.96 10.84
N MET A 5 -22.61 -21.66 12.02
CA MET A 5 -21.69 -20.54 12.17
C MET A 5 -20.47 -20.78 11.29
N MET A 6 -19.78 -21.93 11.45
CA MET A 6 -18.57 -22.24 10.67
C MET A 6 -18.73 -22.13 9.14
N MET A 7 -19.90 -22.47 8.59
CA MET A 7 -20.18 -22.31 7.15
C MET A 7 -20.23 -20.84 6.70
N ARG A 8 -20.72 -19.93 7.55
CA ARG A 8 -20.80 -18.50 7.24
C ARG A 8 -19.42 -17.86 7.19
N GLU A 9 -18.59 -18.14 8.18
CA GLU A 9 -17.24 -17.58 8.23
C GLU A 9 -16.40 -18.05 7.02
N LEU A 10 -16.57 -19.32 6.61
CA LEU A 10 -15.97 -19.84 5.39
C LEU A 10 -16.47 -19.12 4.13
N MET A 11 -17.78 -18.90 3.98
CA MET A 11 -18.35 -18.16 2.84
C MET A 11 -17.76 -16.75 2.71
N TRP A 12 -17.61 -16.02 3.83
CA TRP A 12 -17.00 -14.69 3.80
C TRP A 12 -15.49 -14.73 3.55
N MET A 13 -14.80 -15.75 4.05
CA MET A 13 -13.39 -15.94 3.73
C MET A 13 -13.19 -16.27 2.24
N GLU A 14 -14.06 -17.08 1.63
CA GLU A 14 -14.06 -17.34 0.18
C GLU A 14 -14.23 -16.03 -0.62
N ARG A 15 -15.14 -15.16 -0.18
CA ARG A 15 -15.30 -13.82 -0.76
C ARG A 15 -14.03 -12.96 -0.60
N ALA A 16 -13.32 -13.06 0.52
CA ALA A 16 -12.02 -12.38 0.70
C ALA A 16 -10.92 -12.98 -0.21
N ILE A 17 -10.95 -14.30 -0.46
CA ILE A 17 -10.06 -14.97 -1.41
C ILE A 17 -10.30 -14.47 -2.84
N GLU A 18 -11.53 -14.14 -3.22
CA GLU A 18 -11.79 -13.51 -4.53
C GLU A 18 -11.11 -12.14 -4.66
N GLU A 19 -11.11 -11.31 -3.61
CA GLU A 19 -10.37 -10.05 -3.60
C GLU A 19 -8.85 -10.28 -3.68
N ALA A 20 -8.33 -11.29 -2.97
CA ALA A 20 -6.91 -11.66 -3.06
C ALA A 20 -6.52 -12.10 -4.49
N LYS A 21 -7.40 -12.82 -5.20
CA LYS A 21 -7.22 -13.18 -6.61
C LYS A 21 -7.18 -11.94 -7.51
N LYS A 22 -7.96 -10.90 -7.22
CA LYS A 22 -7.90 -9.62 -7.96
C LYS A 22 -6.55 -8.94 -7.77
N ALA A 23 -6.05 -8.82 -6.54
CA ALA A 23 -4.69 -8.33 -6.28
C ALA A 23 -3.63 -9.12 -7.07
N LEU A 24 -3.71 -10.46 -7.05
CA LEU A 24 -2.79 -11.31 -7.81
C LEU A 24 -2.82 -11.04 -9.33
N GLN A 25 -4.00 -10.77 -9.89
CA GLN A 25 -4.19 -10.43 -11.31
C GLN A 25 -3.58 -9.06 -11.64
N CYS A 26 -3.68 -8.11 -10.73
CA CYS A 26 -3.05 -6.78 -10.83
C CYS A 26 -1.53 -6.81 -10.59
N GLY A 27 -0.96 -7.95 -10.18
CA GLY A 27 0.46 -8.06 -9.84
C GLY A 27 0.80 -7.48 -8.47
N GLU A 28 -0.19 -7.38 -7.58
CA GLU A 28 -0.04 -7.01 -6.18
C GLU A 28 0.14 -8.24 -5.29
N VAL A 29 0.70 -8.04 -4.09
CA VAL A 29 0.75 -9.09 -3.07
C VAL A 29 -0.68 -9.57 -2.81
N PRO A 30 -0.98 -10.88 -2.88
CA PRO A 30 -2.34 -11.40 -3.01
C PRO A 30 -3.06 -11.48 -1.66
N VAL A 31 -3.32 -10.32 -1.07
CA VAL A 31 -4.12 -10.18 0.15
C VAL A 31 -5.41 -9.47 -0.20
N GLY A 32 -6.51 -10.08 0.18
CA GLY A 32 -7.87 -9.55 0.11
C GLY A 32 -8.58 -9.62 1.46
N CYS A 33 -9.55 -8.73 1.65
CA CYS A 33 -10.38 -8.67 2.84
C CYS A 33 -11.80 -8.15 2.57
N ILE A 34 -12.71 -8.46 3.49
CA ILE A 34 -14.12 -8.04 3.51
C ILE A 34 -14.52 -7.63 4.93
N PHE A 35 -15.19 -6.47 5.06
CA PHE A 35 -15.90 -6.10 6.28
C PHE A 35 -17.38 -6.49 6.18
N VAL A 36 -17.88 -7.14 7.22
CA VAL A 36 -19.25 -7.63 7.31
C VAL A 36 -19.91 -7.05 8.55
N SER A 37 -21.16 -6.58 8.41
CA SER A 37 -21.96 -6.06 9.52
C SER A 37 -22.59 -7.17 10.36
N GLU A 38 -23.08 -6.85 11.56
CA GLU A 38 -23.87 -7.77 12.40
C GLU A 38 -25.08 -8.39 11.70
N LYS A 39 -25.61 -7.72 10.65
CA LYS A 39 -26.74 -8.18 9.83
C LYS A 39 -26.30 -9.13 8.71
N ASN A 40 -25.04 -9.56 8.72
CA ASN A 40 -24.44 -10.44 7.72
C ASN A 40 -24.48 -9.81 6.30
N LEU A 41 -24.18 -8.52 6.21
CA LEU A 41 -24.08 -7.78 4.95
C LEU A 41 -22.66 -7.26 4.75
N GLU A 42 -22.13 -7.42 3.54
CA GLU A 42 -20.86 -6.82 3.10
C GLU A 42 -20.97 -5.29 3.16
N ILE A 43 -20.10 -4.66 3.96
CA ILE A 43 -19.99 -3.21 4.08
C ILE A 43 -19.04 -2.69 3.01
N ALA A 44 -17.85 -3.27 2.96
CA ALA A 44 -16.78 -2.92 2.04
C ALA A 44 -15.82 -4.10 1.84
N CYS A 45 -15.10 -4.06 0.73
CA CYS A 45 -14.07 -5.00 0.37
C CYS A 45 -12.79 -4.27 -0.05
N GLY A 46 -11.65 -4.95 0.06
CA GLY A 46 -10.35 -4.39 -0.32
C GLY A 46 -9.35 -5.48 -0.65
N HIS A 47 -8.38 -5.13 -1.48
CA HIS A 47 -7.19 -5.91 -1.74
C HIS A 47 -5.98 -4.97 -1.76
N ASN A 48 -4.77 -5.51 -1.71
CA ASN A 48 -3.58 -4.66 -1.76
C ASN A 48 -3.51 -3.87 -3.07
N GLU A 49 -3.27 -2.57 -2.97
CA GLU A 49 -3.17 -1.61 -4.09
C GLU A 49 -1.82 -0.84 -4.01
N THR A 50 -0.79 -1.42 -3.35
CA THR A 50 0.46 -0.72 -3.00
C THR A 50 1.28 -0.26 -4.20
N ASN A 51 1.40 -1.10 -5.23
CA ASN A 51 2.14 -0.78 -6.45
C ASN A 51 1.34 0.15 -7.35
N GLU A 52 0.03 -0.11 -7.51
CA GLU A 52 -0.87 0.70 -8.33
C GLU A 52 -0.92 2.16 -7.85
N THR A 53 -1.05 2.35 -6.54
CA THR A 53 -1.17 3.69 -5.93
C THR A 53 0.16 4.34 -5.59
N LEU A 54 1.28 3.59 -5.73
CA LEU A 54 2.61 3.99 -5.27
C LEU A 54 2.63 4.40 -3.78
N ASN A 55 1.74 3.81 -2.98
CA ASN A 55 1.60 4.11 -1.57
C ASN A 55 1.74 2.82 -0.73
N PRO A 56 2.77 2.72 0.12
CA PRO A 56 3.03 1.53 0.91
C PRO A 56 1.96 1.24 1.97
N THR A 57 1.08 2.20 2.28
CA THR A 57 0.00 1.97 3.26
C THR A 57 -1.24 1.33 2.65
N ARG A 58 -1.31 1.17 1.32
CA ARG A 58 -2.51 0.67 0.62
C ARG A 58 -2.66 -0.84 0.68
N HIS A 59 -2.66 -1.36 1.91
CA HIS A 59 -2.99 -2.73 2.24
C HIS A 59 -4.51 -2.96 2.18
N ALA A 60 -4.91 -4.21 1.95
CA ALA A 60 -6.31 -4.61 1.80
C ALA A 60 -7.23 -4.03 2.87
N GLU A 61 -6.83 -4.10 4.14
CA GLU A 61 -7.62 -3.65 5.29
C GLU A 61 -7.85 -2.14 5.28
N LEU A 62 -6.79 -1.36 5.02
CA LEU A 62 -6.88 0.10 4.95
C LEU A 62 -7.66 0.56 3.72
N VAL A 63 -7.47 -0.11 2.58
CA VAL A 63 -8.26 0.11 1.36
C VAL A 63 -9.76 -0.12 1.63
N ALA A 64 -10.10 -1.18 2.34
CA ALA A 64 -11.49 -1.50 2.68
C ALA A 64 -12.08 -0.51 3.69
N ILE A 65 -11.30 -0.06 4.68
CA ILE A 65 -11.72 1.00 5.62
C ILE A 65 -12.06 2.29 4.85
N ASP A 66 -11.18 2.74 3.95
CA ASP A 66 -11.40 3.94 3.13
C ASP A 66 -12.68 3.84 2.29
N LYS A 67 -12.90 2.67 1.66
CA LYS A 67 -14.12 2.38 0.89
C LYS A 67 -15.37 2.37 1.78
N ALA A 68 -15.26 1.93 3.03
CA ALA A 68 -16.39 1.91 3.96
C ALA A 68 -16.76 3.33 4.43
N ILE A 69 -15.78 4.11 4.89
CA ILE A 69 -16.02 5.46 5.44
C ILE A 69 -16.44 6.47 4.36
N SER A 70 -16.06 6.24 3.09
CA SER A 70 -16.53 7.06 1.97
C SER A 70 -17.98 6.79 1.60
N LYS A 71 -18.54 5.66 2.03
CA LYS A 71 -19.91 5.22 1.71
C LYS A 71 -20.88 5.38 2.89
N TYR A 72 -20.39 5.32 4.12
CA TYR A 72 -21.21 5.32 5.33
C TYR A 72 -20.64 6.27 6.38
N ASP A 73 -21.49 7.15 6.93
CA ASP A 73 -21.05 8.19 7.88
C ASP A 73 -20.92 7.70 9.34
N ASN A 74 -21.51 6.54 9.70
CA ASN A 74 -21.56 6.06 11.09
C ASN A 74 -21.53 4.52 11.19
N ILE A 75 -20.38 3.92 10.87
CA ILE A 75 -20.20 2.47 11.00
C ILE A 75 -19.92 2.12 12.46
N ASP A 76 -20.74 1.23 13.05
CA ASP A 76 -20.43 0.63 14.35
C ASP A 76 -19.44 -0.53 14.17
N TRP A 77 -18.16 -0.18 14.07
CA TRP A 77 -17.06 -1.13 13.84
C TRP A 77 -16.99 -2.24 14.90
N LYS A 78 -17.43 -1.95 16.13
CA LYS A 78 -17.44 -2.92 17.23
C LYS A 78 -18.39 -4.09 16.98
N ARG A 79 -19.38 -3.88 16.12
CA ARG A 79 -20.33 -4.91 15.66
C ARG A 79 -20.00 -5.46 14.27
N CYS A 80 -18.87 -5.05 13.71
CA CYS A 80 -18.39 -5.54 12.43
C CYS A 80 -17.38 -6.66 12.62
N GLU A 81 -17.30 -7.48 11.58
CA GLU A 81 -16.36 -8.59 11.45
C GLU A 81 -15.50 -8.36 10.22
N LEU A 82 -14.20 -8.59 10.34
CA LEU A 82 -13.25 -8.57 9.24
C LEU A 82 -12.89 -9.99 8.85
N TYR A 83 -12.94 -10.30 7.56
CA TYR A 83 -12.41 -11.53 6.98
C TYR A 83 -11.24 -11.16 6.09
N VAL A 84 -10.04 -11.65 6.40
CA VAL A 84 -8.81 -11.31 5.67
C VAL A 84 -7.96 -12.54 5.38
N THR A 85 -7.49 -12.67 4.15
CA THR A 85 -6.80 -13.87 3.67
C THR A 85 -5.46 -14.16 4.37
N CYS A 86 -4.79 -13.13 4.89
CA CYS A 86 -3.53 -13.21 5.62
C CYS A 86 -3.64 -12.43 6.93
N GLU A 87 -2.95 -12.88 7.98
CA GLU A 87 -2.89 -12.18 9.26
C GLU A 87 -2.50 -10.70 9.07
N PRO A 88 -3.30 -9.76 9.62
CA PRO A 88 -3.01 -8.34 9.53
C PRO A 88 -1.60 -8.01 10.02
N CYS A 89 -0.89 -7.17 9.26
CA CYS A 89 0.40 -6.70 9.73
C CYS A 89 0.23 -5.73 10.91
N ILE A 90 1.31 -5.43 11.63
CA ILE A 90 1.33 -4.49 12.77
C ILE A 90 0.58 -3.19 12.46
N MET A 91 0.80 -2.58 11.28
CA MET A 91 0.12 -1.35 10.87
C MET A 91 -1.41 -1.53 10.78
N CYS A 92 -1.87 -2.56 10.06
CA CYS A 92 -3.30 -2.84 9.88
C CYS A 92 -3.95 -3.23 11.21
N ALA A 93 -3.29 -4.08 12.01
CA ALA A 93 -3.73 -4.49 13.33
C ALA A 93 -3.92 -3.28 14.28
N SER A 94 -3.00 -2.32 14.26
CA SER A 94 -3.13 -1.07 15.02
C SER A 94 -4.24 -0.15 14.50
N ALA A 95 -4.45 -0.07 13.18
CA ALA A 95 -5.55 0.70 12.61
C ALA A 95 -6.92 0.10 12.99
N LEU A 96 -7.03 -1.22 12.93
CA LEU A 96 -8.23 -1.97 13.34
C LEU A 96 -8.54 -1.80 14.83
N ALA A 97 -7.51 -1.74 15.69
CA ALA A 97 -7.68 -1.40 17.10
C ALA A 97 -8.24 0.02 17.27
N GLN A 98 -7.68 0.99 16.54
CA GLN A 98 -8.08 2.40 16.65
C GLN A 98 -9.53 2.64 16.22
N ILE A 99 -10.02 1.95 15.18
CA ILE A 99 -11.43 2.05 14.77
C ILE A 99 -12.36 1.23 15.68
N GLY A 100 -11.82 0.37 16.54
CA GLY A 100 -12.58 -0.48 17.46
C GLY A 100 -13.33 -1.61 16.77
N ILE A 101 -12.67 -2.37 15.88
CA ILE A 101 -13.26 -3.55 15.24
C ILE A 101 -13.74 -4.58 16.28
N GLY A 102 -14.82 -5.31 16.01
CA GLY A 102 -15.31 -6.36 16.90
C GLY A 102 -14.50 -7.66 16.83
N ARG A 103 -14.44 -8.25 15.64
CA ARG A 103 -13.78 -9.54 15.40
C ARG A 103 -13.02 -9.57 14.09
N ILE A 104 -11.96 -10.38 14.06
CA ILE A 104 -11.18 -10.66 12.86
C ILE A 104 -11.07 -12.17 12.66
N TYR A 105 -11.33 -12.61 11.44
CA TYR A 105 -11.08 -13.95 10.94
C TYR A 105 -9.99 -13.86 9.89
N PHE A 106 -8.93 -14.66 10.01
CA PHE A 106 -7.87 -14.70 9.02
C PHE A 106 -7.44 -16.10 8.58
N GLY A 107 -6.90 -16.17 7.37
CA GLY A 107 -6.49 -17.43 6.77
C GLY A 107 -5.11 -17.91 7.22
N CYS A 108 -4.06 -17.46 6.54
CA CYS A 108 -2.70 -17.83 6.88
C CYS A 108 -2.04 -16.81 7.83
N ARG A 109 -1.08 -17.28 8.63
CA ARG A 109 -0.26 -16.43 9.50
C ARG A 109 0.74 -15.57 8.71
N ASN A 110 1.17 -14.48 9.32
CA ASN A 110 2.15 -13.55 8.77
C ASN A 110 3.43 -13.58 9.63
N ASP A 111 4.31 -14.52 9.32
CA ASP A 111 5.52 -14.81 10.11
C ASP A 111 6.56 -13.67 10.12
N LYS A 112 6.41 -12.64 9.29
CA LYS A 112 7.35 -11.52 9.20
C LYS A 112 6.85 -10.25 9.83
N PHE A 113 5.54 -9.99 9.73
CA PHE A 113 4.96 -8.69 10.10
C PHE A 113 3.65 -8.80 10.89
N GLY A 114 3.23 -10.00 11.28
CA GLY A 114 1.92 -10.26 11.89
C GLY A 114 1.70 -9.53 13.22
N GLY A 115 0.61 -8.78 13.28
CA GLY A 115 0.20 -8.00 14.45
C GLY A 115 -0.85 -8.69 15.33
N CYS A 116 -1.31 -9.89 14.96
CA CYS A 116 -2.38 -10.62 15.63
C CYS A 116 -1.90 -11.94 16.26
N GLY A 117 -0.63 -12.03 16.61
CA GLY A 117 -0.05 -13.15 17.35
C GLY A 117 1.26 -13.70 16.80
N SER A 118 1.60 -13.47 15.52
CA SER A 118 2.85 -14.01 14.98
C SER A 118 4.09 -13.24 15.42
N ILE A 119 4.06 -11.90 15.40
CA ILE A 119 5.17 -11.05 15.87
C ILE A 119 4.74 -10.24 17.09
N LEU A 120 3.65 -9.48 16.96
CA LEU A 120 3.02 -8.74 18.06
C LEU A 120 1.59 -9.23 18.26
N SER A 121 1.03 -8.97 19.44
CA SER A 121 -0.34 -9.31 19.80
C SER A 121 -1.14 -8.05 20.10
N ILE A 122 -1.31 -7.18 19.11
CA ILE A 122 -2.08 -5.93 19.25
C ILE A 122 -3.56 -6.22 19.56
N HIS A 123 -4.06 -7.37 19.10
CA HIS A 123 -5.43 -7.81 19.35
C HIS A 123 -5.76 -8.06 20.83
N ASN A 124 -4.78 -8.44 21.66
CA ASN A 124 -4.97 -8.62 23.10
C ASN A 124 -5.52 -7.29 23.67
N ASP A 125 -6.71 -7.31 24.25
CA ASP A 125 -7.47 -6.14 24.77
C ASP A 125 -8.25 -5.28 23.76
N ASN A 126 -8.06 -5.45 22.45
CA ASN A 126 -8.72 -4.62 21.44
C ASN A 126 -9.86 -5.34 20.70
N TYR A 127 -9.66 -6.60 20.29
CA TYR A 127 -10.62 -7.36 19.49
C TYR A 127 -10.32 -8.86 19.50
N GLU A 128 -11.31 -9.68 19.11
CA GLU A 128 -11.14 -11.13 19.02
C GLU A 128 -10.54 -11.53 17.66
N CYS A 129 -9.64 -12.51 17.66
CA CYS A 129 -9.01 -13.06 16.46
C CYS A 129 -9.24 -14.56 16.34
N HIS A 130 -9.58 -15.01 15.13
CA HIS A 130 -9.73 -16.41 14.77
C HIS A 130 -8.90 -16.73 13.53
N GLU A 131 -8.10 -17.79 13.58
CA GLU A 131 -7.16 -18.16 12.52
C GLU A 131 -7.58 -19.45 11.79
N GLY A 132 -7.03 -19.67 10.60
CA GLY A 132 -7.08 -20.96 9.90
C GLY A 132 -8.14 -21.09 8.82
N PHE A 133 -8.82 -20.02 8.43
CA PHE A 133 -9.90 -20.07 7.43
C PHE A 133 -9.35 -20.02 6.00
N CYS A 134 -9.62 -21.04 5.17
CA CYS A 134 -9.09 -21.13 3.80
C CYS A 134 -7.56 -20.91 3.73
N LYS A 135 -6.84 -21.43 4.74
CA LYS A 135 -5.40 -21.20 4.92
C LYS A 135 -4.59 -21.71 3.73
N ASP A 136 -4.93 -22.90 3.23
CA ASP A 136 -4.19 -23.54 2.14
C ASP A 136 -4.38 -22.76 0.83
N GLU A 137 -5.58 -22.25 0.57
CA GLU A 137 -5.87 -21.39 -0.56
C GLU A 137 -5.10 -20.06 -0.48
N ALA A 138 -5.07 -19.42 0.69
CA ALA A 138 -4.30 -18.20 0.90
C ALA A 138 -2.81 -18.42 0.67
N ILE A 139 -2.23 -19.50 1.21
CA ILE A 139 -0.82 -19.87 0.99
C ILE A 139 -0.55 -20.14 -0.48
N CYS A 140 -1.45 -20.84 -1.18
CA CYS A 140 -1.32 -21.13 -2.60
C CYS A 140 -1.23 -19.83 -3.43
N LEU A 141 -2.01 -18.80 -3.10
CA LEU A 141 -1.95 -17.51 -3.78
C LEU A 141 -0.58 -16.83 -3.58
N PHE A 142 -0.03 -16.83 -2.36
CA PHE A 142 1.32 -16.30 -2.10
C PHE A 142 2.39 -17.05 -2.89
N GLN A 143 2.31 -18.38 -2.95
CA GLN A 143 3.23 -19.19 -3.75
C GLN A 143 3.17 -18.83 -5.24
N GLN A 144 1.96 -18.64 -5.78
CA GLN A 144 1.78 -18.19 -7.16
C GLN A 144 2.38 -16.79 -7.41
N PHE A 145 2.20 -15.86 -6.47
CA PHE A 145 2.76 -14.51 -6.57
C PHE A 145 4.29 -14.54 -6.64
N TYR A 146 4.95 -15.20 -5.68
CA TYR A 146 6.41 -15.27 -5.65
C TYR A 146 7.02 -16.08 -6.80
N ALA A 147 6.32 -17.10 -7.29
CA ALA A 147 6.76 -17.84 -8.48
C ALA A 147 6.81 -16.93 -9.73
N ARG A 148 5.79 -16.07 -9.92
CA ARG A 148 5.75 -15.10 -11.04
C ARG A 148 6.88 -14.07 -10.93
N ASP A 149 7.13 -13.55 -9.73
CA ASP A 149 8.19 -12.56 -9.54
C ASP A 149 9.58 -13.15 -9.76
N ASN A 150 9.83 -14.41 -9.39
CA ASN A 150 11.09 -15.08 -9.70
C ASN A 150 11.31 -15.22 -11.22
N SER A 151 10.27 -15.55 -12.00
CA SER A 151 10.37 -15.56 -13.47
C SER A 151 10.58 -14.17 -14.07
N ARG A 152 9.98 -13.13 -13.48
CA ARG A 152 10.22 -11.75 -13.88
C ARG A 152 11.62 -11.30 -13.52
N ILE A 153 12.20 -11.72 -12.39
CA ILE A 153 13.59 -11.41 -12.03
C ILE A 153 14.54 -12.02 -13.06
N THR A 154 14.28 -13.24 -13.56
CA THR A 154 15.11 -13.81 -14.63
C THR A 154 15.06 -12.98 -15.91
N GLU A 155 13.89 -12.49 -16.33
CA GLU A 155 13.74 -11.65 -17.54
C GLU A 155 14.20 -10.19 -17.34
N GLN A 156 13.88 -9.62 -16.17
CA GLN A 156 14.23 -8.26 -15.79
C GLN A 156 15.69 -8.13 -15.40
N SER A 157 16.41 -9.16 -14.94
CA SER A 157 17.84 -9.06 -14.65
C SER A 157 18.64 -8.63 -15.88
N VAL A 158 18.22 -9.08 -17.07
CA VAL A 158 18.80 -8.72 -18.37
C VAL A 158 18.42 -7.30 -18.79
N SER A 159 17.16 -6.88 -18.57
CA SER A 159 16.62 -5.57 -18.97
C SER A 159 16.92 -4.42 -17.98
N SER A 160 16.97 -4.72 -16.69
CA SER A 160 17.12 -3.75 -15.58
C SER A 160 18.53 -3.22 -15.46
N ALA A 161 19.55 -4.03 -15.78
CA ALA A 161 20.93 -3.57 -15.81
C ALA A 161 21.11 -2.45 -16.84
N ASP A 162 20.53 -2.61 -18.02
CA ASP A 162 20.53 -1.61 -19.10
C ASP A 162 19.66 -0.39 -18.77
N LEU A 163 18.49 -0.59 -18.17
CA LEU A 163 17.62 0.52 -17.77
C LEU A 163 18.23 1.37 -16.64
N ARG A 164 18.88 0.74 -15.65
CA ARG A 164 19.63 1.43 -14.58
C ARG A 164 20.83 2.20 -15.15
N ARG A 165 21.54 1.63 -16.13
CA ARG A 165 22.66 2.29 -16.84
C ARG A 165 22.20 3.51 -17.64
N ARG A 166 21.06 3.42 -18.33
CA ARG A 166 20.43 4.54 -19.07
C ARG A 166 19.92 5.64 -18.14
N LYS A 167 19.26 5.31 -17.03
CA LYS A 167 18.80 6.29 -16.03
C LYS A 167 19.95 7.04 -15.36
N ARG A 168 21.06 6.35 -15.03
CA ARG A 168 22.28 6.98 -14.49
C ARG A 168 22.91 7.96 -15.49
N ARG A 169 23.03 7.58 -16.77
CA ARG A 169 23.55 8.47 -17.83
C ARG A 169 22.69 9.73 -18.02
N ARG A 170 21.36 9.60 -18.03
CA ARG A 170 20.43 10.74 -18.14
C ARG A 170 20.54 11.70 -16.95
N LYS A 171 20.61 11.17 -15.73
CA LYS A 171 20.76 12.00 -14.52
C LYS A 171 22.10 12.75 -14.51
N GLN A 172 23.17 12.12 -14.98
CA GLN A 172 24.49 12.75 -15.08
C GLN A 172 24.53 13.84 -16.17
N GLN A 173 23.87 13.62 -17.32
CA GLN A 173 23.74 14.64 -18.37
C GLN A 173 22.88 15.83 -17.92
N GLN A 174 21.79 15.61 -17.18
CA GLN A 174 20.97 16.70 -16.62
C GLN A 174 21.74 17.52 -15.58
N LEU A 175 22.54 16.88 -14.73
CA LEU A 175 23.39 17.59 -13.75
C LEU A 175 24.48 18.43 -14.44
N LEU A 176 25.08 17.92 -15.51
CA LEU A 176 26.04 18.67 -16.34
C LEU A 176 25.38 19.87 -17.01
N GLN A 177 24.19 19.69 -17.59
CA GLN A 177 23.44 20.76 -18.23
C GLN A 177 23.01 21.84 -17.22
N TYR A 178 22.59 21.45 -16.02
CA TYR A 178 22.25 22.40 -14.97
C TYR A 178 23.47 23.22 -14.52
N SER A 179 24.66 22.60 -14.47
CA SER A 179 25.91 23.28 -14.11
C SER A 179 26.44 24.24 -15.19
N THR A 180 26.08 24.04 -16.46
CA THR A 180 26.43 24.97 -17.55
C THR A 180 25.47 26.15 -17.61
N THR A 181 24.16 25.92 -17.46
CA THR A 181 23.15 26.99 -17.51
C THR A 181 23.28 27.96 -16.34
N SER A 182 23.63 27.47 -15.15
CA SER A 182 23.90 28.30 -13.96
C SER A 182 25.23 29.07 -14.01
N ARG A 183 26.12 28.75 -14.96
CA ARG A 183 27.31 29.58 -15.27
C ARG A 183 26.97 30.71 -16.23
N ASP A 184 26.17 30.41 -17.26
CA ASP A 184 25.77 31.41 -18.26
C ASP A 184 24.84 32.48 -17.69
N GLU A 185 23.95 32.13 -16.75
CA GLU A 185 23.07 33.10 -16.06
C GLU A 185 23.84 34.07 -15.14
N ASN A 186 24.90 33.60 -14.47
CA ASN A 186 25.74 34.45 -13.63
C ASN A 186 26.62 35.42 -14.44
N GLU A 187 27.06 35.05 -15.65
CA GLU A 187 27.78 35.97 -16.53
C GLU A 187 26.86 37.08 -17.09
N SER A 188 25.59 36.78 -17.40
CA SER A 188 24.63 37.79 -17.86
C SER A 188 24.22 38.81 -16.78
N ASP A 189 24.15 38.39 -15.52
CA ASP A 189 23.79 39.28 -14.40
C ASP A 189 24.96 40.21 -13.99
N GLU A 190 26.21 39.78 -14.18
CA GLU A 190 27.39 40.66 -13.98
C GLU A 190 27.53 41.73 -15.07
N GLU A 191 27.21 41.44 -16.33
CA GLU A 191 27.21 42.44 -17.42
C GLU A 191 26.08 43.47 -17.28
N LEU A 192 24.89 43.05 -16.81
CA LEU A 192 23.76 43.96 -16.59
C LEU A 192 24.03 44.95 -15.44
N ASN A 193 24.70 44.50 -14.38
CA ASN A 193 25.04 45.36 -13.23
C ASN A 193 26.15 46.38 -13.53
N ARG A 194 27.13 46.04 -14.38
CA ARG A 194 28.12 47.04 -14.86
C ARG A 194 27.50 48.13 -15.73
N SER A 195 26.41 47.82 -16.43
CA SER A 195 25.71 48.75 -17.32
C SER A 195 24.82 49.75 -16.58
N ASN A 196 24.31 49.39 -15.39
CA ASN A 196 23.41 50.23 -14.60
C ASN A 196 24.15 51.25 -13.70
N ASP A 197 25.39 50.99 -13.32
CA ASP A 197 26.19 51.94 -12.54
C ASP A 197 26.57 53.20 -13.34
N ASP A 198 26.74 53.09 -14.66
CA ASP A 198 27.06 54.23 -15.54
C ASP A 198 25.88 55.20 -15.75
N PHE A 199 24.62 54.75 -15.60
CA PHE A 199 23.44 55.60 -15.81
C PHE A 199 23.04 56.41 -14.55
N SER A 200 23.51 55.99 -13.38
CA SER A 200 23.20 56.65 -12.10
C SER A 200 24.06 57.90 -11.81
N SER A 201 25.16 58.10 -12.56
CA SER A 201 26.08 59.23 -12.36
C SER A 201 25.73 60.51 -13.15
N GLN A 202 24.64 60.56 -13.93
CA GLN A 202 24.26 61.75 -14.72
C GLN A 202 22.99 62.50 -14.28
N LYS A 203 22.30 62.08 -13.22
CA LYS A 203 21.18 62.87 -12.62
C LYS A 203 21.60 63.46 -11.27
N GLY A 204 22.52 64.41 -11.33
CA GLY A 204 23.03 65.10 -10.15
C GLY A 204 23.87 66.33 -10.49
N ALA A 205 23.42 67.19 -11.41
CA ALA A 205 24.00 68.52 -11.57
C ALA A 205 23.02 69.48 -12.26
N ARG A 206 22.65 70.53 -11.51
CA ARG A 206 21.95 71.78 -11.86
C ARG A 206 20.43 71.77 -11.90
#